data_AF-A0A6G3WTY7-F1
#
_entry.id   AF-A0A6G3WTY7-F1
#
_cell.length_a   1.000
_cell.length_b   1.000
_cell.length_c   1.000
_cell.angle_alpha   90.00
_cell.angle_beta   90.00
_cell.angle_gamma   90.00
#
_symmetry.space_group_name_H-M   'P 1'
#
loop_
_entity.id
_entity.type
_entity.pdbx_description
1 polymer ?
#
loop_
_entity_poly.entity_id
_entity_poly.type
_entity_poly.pdbx_seq_one_letter_code
_entity_poly.pdbx_strand_id
1 'polypeptide(L)' 'IGEPAVLRGRRFGNVVLLASYAPLDVAPLVRACAADAFPARVTHGPALTRFIGGARPVADVDAVSSPEPPAGAFSVG' A
#
# COMPACT_ATOMS: atom_id res chain seq x y z
N ILE A 1 0.35 3.86 0.51
CA ILE A 1 1.32 4.31 -0.53
C ILE A 1 1.95 3.06 -1.12
N GLY A 2 2.04 2.95 -2.44
CA GLY A 2 2.69 1.81 -3.07
C GLY A 2 2.67 1.89 -4.58
N GLU A 3 3.42 0.99 -5.23
CA GLU A 3 3.44 0.95 -6.69
C GLU A 3 2.06 0.54 -7.26
N PRO A 4 1.61 1.13 -8.38
CA PRO A 4 0.35 0.76 -9.03
C PRO A 4 0.15 -0.72 -9.37
N ALA A 5 1.21 -1.51 -9.64
CA ALA A 5 1.06 -2.94 -9.90
C ALA A 5 0.80 -3.73 -8.60
N VAL A 6 1.47 -3.36 -7.51
CA VAL A 6 1.26 -3.93 -6.16
C VAL A 6 -0.16 -3.61 -5.67
N LEU A 7 -0.60 -2.35 -5.81
CA LEU A 7 -1.95 -1.92 -5.43
C LEU A 7 -3.08 -2.59 -6.26
N ARG A 8 -2.75 -3.21 -7.40
CA ARG A 8 -3.69 -3.98 -8.22
C ARG A 8 -3.52 -5.49 -8.05
N GLY A 9 -2.70 -5.94 -7.09
CA GLY A 9 -2.43 -7.35 -6.85
C GLY A 9 -1.73 -8.06 -8.03
N ARG A 10 -1.06 -7.31 -8.92
CA ARG A 10 -0.41 -7.87 -10.12
C ARG A 10 1.02 -8.36 -9.86
N ARG A 11 1.62 -7.95 -8.75
CA ARG A 11 2.94 -8.42 -8.29
C ARG A 11 3.09 -8.25 -6.79
N PHE A 12 4.03 -8.98 -6.21
CA PHE A 12 4.50 -8.75 -4.85
C PHE A 12 5.26 -7.42 -4.74
N GLY A 13 5.19 -6.80 -3.58
CA GLY A 13 5.90 -5.57 -3.28
C GLY A 13 5.45 -4.97 -1.96
N ASN A 14 5.96 -3.78 -1.66
CA ASN A 14 5.71 -3.12 -0.39
C ASN A 14 4.61 -2.06 -0.52
N VAL A 15 3.85 -1.92 0.55
CA VAL A 15 2.94 -0.80 0.76
C VAL A 15 3.22 -0.17 2.11
N VAL A 16 3.14 1.15 2.18
CA VAL A 16 3.21 1.90 3.43
C VAL A 16 1.82 2.39 3.79
N LEU A 17 1.33 2.02 4.97
CA LEU A 17 0.09 2.54 5.54
C LEU A 17 0.43 3.67 6.52
N LEU A 18 -0.31 4.78 6.46
CA LEU A 18 -0.11 5.94 7.32
C LEU A 18 -1.44 6.31 7.98
N ALA A 19 -1.40 6.53 9.29
CA ALA A 19 -2.55 6.92 10.10
C ALA A 19 -2.10 7.91 11.18
N SER A 20 -2.99 8.83 11.54
CA SER A 20 -2.75 9.86 12.55
C SER A 20 -4.07 10.30 13.17
N TYR A 21 -4.04 10.73 14.43
CA TYR A 21 -5.17 11.40 15.08
C TYR A 21 -5.33 12.86 14.63
N ALA A 22 -4.31 13.44 13.99
CA ALA A 22 -4.35 14.77 13.39
C ALA A 22 -4.44 14.69 11.85
N PRO A 23 -4.95 15.73 11.17
CA PRO A 23 -4.97 15.78 9.71
C PRO A 23 -3.58 15.55 9.11
N LEU A 24 -3.51 14.71 8.08
CA LEU A 24 -2.30 14.49 7.30
C LEU A 24 -2.27 15.45 6.12
N ASP A 25 -1.13 16.12 5.89
CA ASP A 25 -0.94 16.91 4.67
C ASP A 25 -0.58 15.99 3.49
N VAL A 26 -1.60 15.58 2.74
CA VAL A 26 -1.48 14.55 1.70
C VAL A 26 -0.90 15.11 0.40
N ALA A 27 -1.11 16.39 0.10
CA ALA A 27 -0.71 16.95 -1.20
C ALA A 27 0.81 16.96 -1.42
N PRO A 28 1.66 17.34 -0.43
CA PRO A 28 3.10 17.17 -0.52
C PRO A 28 3.53 15.72 -0.67
N LEU A 29 2.89 14.79 0.05
CA LEU A 29 3.19 13.35 -0.07
C LEU A 29 2.92 12.83 -1.48
N VAL A 30 1.79 13.20 -2.07
CA VAL A 30 1.45 12.85 -3.46
C VAL A 30 2.53 13.35 -4.42
N ARG A 31 2.95 14.61 -4.29
CA ARG A 31 3.98 15.20 -5.16
C ARG A 31 5.33 14.51 -4.98
N ALA A 32 5.76 14.24 -3.75
CA ALA A 32 7.01 13.56 -3.46
C ALA A 32 7.03 12.13 -4.02
N CYS A 33 5.98 11.34 -3.78
CA CYS A 33 5.88 9.98 -4.30
C CYS A 33 5.82 9.91 -5.83
N ALA A 34 5.22 10.90 -6.48
CA ALA A 34 5.16 10.97 -7.94
C ALA A 34 6.51 11.35 -8.58
N ALA A 35 7.38 12.04 -7.83
CA ALA A 35 8.70 12.48 -8.28
C ALA A 35 9.84 11.49 -7.97
N ASP A 36 9.54 10.35 -7.33
CA ASP A 36 10.51 9.31 -7.02
C ASP A 36 11.05 8.65 -8.31
N ALA A 37 12.27 8.10 -8.26
CA ALA A 37 12.85 7.29 -9.33
C ALA A 37 11.95 6.09 -9.68
N PHE A 38 11.21 5.57 -8.69
CA PHE A 38 10.14 4.59 -8.88
C PHE A 38 8.81 5.16 -8.38
N PRO A 39 8.03 5.84 -9.24
CA PRO A 39 6.85 6.56 -8.81
C PRO A 39 5.83 5.68 -8.07
N ALA A 40 5.49 6.08 -6.84
CA ALA A 40 4.50 5.42 -6.01
C ALA A 40 3.17 6.20 -6.02
N ARG A 41 2.07 5.47 -5.82
CA ARG A 41 0.74 6.08 -5.67
C ARG A 41 0.38 6.25 -4.20
N VAL A 42 -0.04 7.46 -3.85
CA VAL A 42 -0.70 7.76 -2.57
C VAL A 42 -2.22 7.62 -2.75
N THR A 43 -2.80 6.52 -2.26
CA THR A 43 -4.26 6.29 -2.25
C THR A 43 -4.86 6.87 -0.97
N HIS A 44 -5.76 7.84 -1.07
CA HIS A 44 -6.38 8.52 0.07
C HIS A 44 -7.86 8.87 -0.18
N GLY A 45 -8.58 9.28 0.87
CA GLY A 45 -9.98 9.70 0.78
C GLY A 45 -10.90 8.61 0.19
N PRO A 46 -11.87 8.97 -0.67
CA PRO A 46 -12.82 8.00 -1.25
C PRO A 46 -12.15 6.86 -2.04
N ALA A 47 -10.98 7.10 -2.63
CA ALA A 47 -10.23 6.06 -3.33
C ALA A 47 -9.68 5.00 -2.37
N LEU A 48 -9.27 5.41 -1.15
CA LEU A 48 -8.82 4.48 -0.11
C LEU A 48 -10.00 3.67 0.43
N THR A 49 -11.16 4.30 0.66
CA THR A 49 -12.38 3.59 1.05
C THR A 49 -12.76 2.52 0.04
N ARG A 50 -12.70 2.83 -1.26
CA ARG A 50 -12.95 1.84 -2.33
C ARG A 50 -11.89 0.73 -2.37
N PHE A 51 -10.62 1.07 -2.13
CA PHE A 51 -9.53 0.10 -2.10
C PHE A 51 -9.70 -0.90 -0.94
N ILE A 52 -10.09 -0.41 0.25
CA ILE A 52 -10.39 -1.26 1.41
C ILE A 52 -11.60 -2.17 1.11
N GLY A 53 -12.60 -1.64 0.42
CA GLY A 53 -13.78 -2.42 0.03
C GLY A 53 -14.48 -3.01 1.26
N GLY A 54 -14.74 -4.31 1.25
CA GLY A 54 -15.35 -5.05 2.37
C GLY A 54 -14.35 -5.67 3.34
N ALA A 55 -13.05 -5.36 3.24
CA ALA A 55 -12.04 -5.95 4.10
C ALA A 55 -12.30 -5.61 5.57
N ARG A 56 -12.21 -6.61 6.44
CA ARG A 56 -12.35 -6.47 7.89
C ARG A 56 -10.97 -6.58 8.55
N PRO A 57 -10.73 -5.87 9.67
CA PRO A 57 -9.54 -6.09 10.47
C PRO A 57 -9.40 -7.57 10.86
N VAL A 58 -8.18 -8.09 10.78
CA VAL A 58 -7.85 -9.43 11.28
C VAL A 58 -7.47 -9.28 12.75
N ALA A 59 -8.17 -9.99 13.63
CA ALA A 59 -7.83 -10.05 15.05
C ALA A 59 -6.69 -11.05 15.28
N ASP A 60 -5.95 -10.87 16.38
CA ASP A 60 -4.79 -11.72 16.69
C ASP A 60 -5.13 -13.22 16.73
N VAL A 61 -6.34 -13.57 17.16
CA VAL A 61 -6.81 -14.96 17.25
C VAL A 61 -7.05 -15.60 15.87
N ASP A 62 -7.34 -14.77 14.87
CA ASP A 62 -7.64 -15.17 13.49
C ASP A 62 -6.42 -14.99 12.56
N ALA A 63 -5.31 -14.45 13.09
CA ALA A 63 -4.12 -14.18 12.32
C ALA A 63 -3.45 -15.48 11.85
N VAL A 64 -3.17 -15.55 10.56
CA VAL A 64 -2.40 -16.64 9.94
C VAL A 64 -1.10 -16.09 9.37
N SER A 65 -0.11 -16.97 9.21
CA SER A 65 1.14 -16.60 8.55
C SER A 65 0.87 -16.06 7.14
N SER A 66 1.54 -14.97 6.79
CA SER A 66 1.52 -14.43 5.42
C SER A 66 1.99 -15.50 4.44
N PRO A 67 1.41 -15.56 3.22
CA PRO A 67 1.88 -16.47 2.19
C PRO A 67 3.34 -16.17 1.84
N GLU A 68 4.10 -17.23 1.56
CA GLU A 68 5.49 -17.07 1.15
C GLU A 68 5.55 -16.41 -0.24
N PRO A 69 6.35 -15.36 -0.42
CA PRO A 69 6.54 -14.73 -1.72
C PRO A 69 7.23 -15.71 -2.69
N PRO A 70 6.84 -15.74 -3.98
CA PRO A 70 7.50 -16.54 -5.00
C PRO A 70 9.00 -16.23 -5.11
N ALA A 71 9.79 -17.20 -5.56
CA ALA A 71 11.21 -16.98 -5.85
C ALA A 71 11.40 -15.79 -6.81
N GLY A 72 12.31 -14.88 -6.46
CA GLY A 72 12.58 -13.66 -7.26
C GLY A 72 11.55 -12.54 -7.10
N ALA A 73 10.53 -12.68 -6.24
CA ALA A 73 9.49 -11.66 -6.03
C ALA A 73 10.03 -10.27 -5.63
N PHE A 74 11.23 -10.22 -5.03
CA PHE A 74 11.88 -9.00 -4.55
C PHE A 74 13.27 -8.79 -5.17
N SER A 75 13.55 -9.36 -6.34
CA SER A 75 14.80 -9.07 -7.04
C SER A 75 14.88 -7.57 -7.36
N VAL A 76 16.00 -6.94 -7.00
CA VAL A 76 16.35 -5.62 -7.50
C VAL A 76 16.91 -5.82 -8.91
N GLY A 77 16.31 -5.13 -9.88
CA GLY A 77 16.86 -5.07 -11.25
C GLY A 77 18.12 -4.24 -11.29
#